data_AF-A0AAQ1UH21-F1
#
_entry.id   AF-A0AAQ1UH21-F1
#
_cell.length_a   1.000
_cell.length_b   1.000
_cell.length_c   1.000
_cell.angle_alpha   90.00
_cell.angle_beta   90.00
_cell.angle_gamma   90.00
#
_symmetry.space_group_name_H-M   'P 1'
#
loop_
_entity.id
_entity.type
_entity.pdbx_description
1 polymer ?
#
loop_
_entity_poly.entity_id
_entity_poly.type
_entity_poly.pdbx_seq_one_letter_code
_entity_poly.pdbx_strand_id
1 'polypeptide(L)'
;MSCIFMTVTLCGQAQTETPQLASKPLESLSNGAGQLFLMTRIEKAKYSKTVSIQEQAQNGPFLYGAAAKYSKEEAITESNLFRLIECDGNFFLYDTKKGKYVGYSKEKYNWLKCYDKANDFCKLTKSGKGLQLYKTYLCYHKTNNYFGLYASPTKEHPAANLYAITRLPSYGITLTEDSPLPTKTNKGEDGAVSLHRTFEPNALNTLILPFDVENYREVFGMQTTVYRLNEDNRQAIEFISMDNGETMKANKPYLIKGESFNSQPFIFPASTKFQYGGEEQTVKVGDITYHATYENQEFKEAADLYVVANNKIYSCKNRTIKIKPYRWYFTSEKAATAKEFLLNIGTGIQNMEYRETKKNTSAIYNLQGMKVADADTRNSLPHGIYICNGKKFVQ
;
A
#
# COMPACT_ATOMS: atom_id res chain seq x y z
N MET A 1 9.95 -33.95 9.57
CA MET A 1 10.80 -33.00 8.81
C MET A 1 10.93 -31.74 9.63
N SER A 2 12.15 -31.47 10.09
CA SER A 2 12.49 -30.39 11.03
C SER A 2 12.36 -29.04 10.33
N CYS A 3 11.42 -28.19 10.78
CA CYS A 3 11.42 -26.79 10.41
C CYS A 3 12.49 -26.09 11.25
N ILE A 4 13.46 -25.51 10.56
CA ILE A 4 14.59 -24.76 11.09
C ILE A 4 14.03 -23.62 11.95
N PHE A 5 14.31 -23.67 13.25
CA PHE A 5 14.11 -22.55 14.17
C PHE A 5 15.08 -21.44 13.75
N MET A 6 14.52 -20.36 13.22
CA MET A 6 15.25 -19.11 13.06
C MET A 6 15.51 -18.54 14.45
N THR A 7 16.76 -18.19 14.65
CA THR A 7 17.39 -17.67 15.87
C THR A 7 16.52 -16.63 16.57
N VAL A 8 16.27 -16.83 17.86
CA VAL A 8 15.72 -15.81 18.76
C VAL A 8 16.78 -14.72 18.90
N THR A 9 16.60 -13.58 18.21
CA THR A 9 17.30 -12.36 18.57
C THR A 9 16.70 -11.84 19.87
N LEU A 10 17.53 -11.79 20.91
CA LEU A 10 17.23 -11.10 22.17
C LEU A 10 16.67 -9.71 21.89
N CYS A 11 15.73 -9.27 22.74
CA CYS A 11 15.22 -7.90 22.82
C CYS A 11 16.29 -6.86 22.45
N GLY A 12 16.25 -6.38 21.21
CA GLY A 12 17.05 -5.26 20.78
C GLY A 12 16.41 -4.01 21.37
N GLN A 13 17.11 -3.35 22.30
CA GLN A 13 17.13 -1.89 22.25
C GLN A 13 17.25 -1.53 20.77
N ALA A 14 16.38 -0.67 20.25
CA ALA A 14 16.56 -0.13 18.92
C ALA A 14 18.01 0.40 18.86
N GLN A 15 18.92 -0.36 18.23
CA GLN A 15 20.14 0.22 17.74
C GLN A 15 19.62 1.34 16.84
N THR A 16 19.82 2.58 17.28
CA THR A 16 19.43 3.76 16.53
C THR A 16 20.27 3.77 15.27
N GLU A 17 19.83 3.00 14.28
CA GLU A 17 20.49 2.94 13.00
C GLU A 17 20.45 4.34 12.40
N THR A 18 21.60 4.86 11.98
CA THR A 18 21.68 6.22 11.46
C THR A 18 20.99 6.31 10.09
N PRO A 19 20.17 7.34 9.81
CA PRO A 19 19.61 7.55 8.47
C PRO A 19 20.70 7.63 7.39
N GLN A 20 20.44 7.10 6.20
CA GLN A 20 21.41 7.05 5.10
C GLN A 20 20.84 7.55 3.77
N LEU A 21 21.71 8.19 3.00
CA LEU A 21 21.46 8.64 1.63
C LEU A 21 22.45 8.00 0.67
N ALA A 22 21.99 7.76 -0.55
CA ALA A 22 22.85 7.40 -1.66
C ALA A 22 23.94 8.46 -1.89
N SER A 23 25.14 8.02 -2.27
CA SER A 23 26.29 8.89 -2.54
C SER A 23 26.16 9.69 -3.83
N LYS A 24 25.28 9.24 -4.75
CA LYS A 24 25.01 9.87 -6.04
C LYS A 24 23.52 10.22 -6.17
N PRO A 25 23.20 11.26 -6.96
CA PRO A 25 21.81 11.58 -7.25
C PRO A 25 21.19 10.53 -8.18
N LEU A 26 19.85 10.51 -8.23
CA LEU A 26 19.05 9.64 -9.09
C LEU A 26 19.50 9.73 -10.55
N GLU A 27 19.98 8.63 -11.12
CA GLU A 27 20.48 8.57 -12.50
C GLU A 27 19.38 8.33 -13.53
N SER A 28 18.42 7.44 -13.23
CA SER A 28 17.25 7.14 -14.08
C SER A 28 15.99 7.04 -13.23
N LEU A 29 14.86 7.54 -13.74
CA LEU A 29 13.57 7.48 -13.04
C LEU A 29 13.08 6.04 -12.85
N SER A 30 13.30 5.16 -13.83
CA SER A 30 12.94 3.74 -13.78
C SER A 30 13.53 3.00 -12.58
N ASN A 31 14.73 3.41 -12.14
CA ASN A 31 15.43 2.74 -11.04
C ASN A 31 14.97 3.23 -9.66
N GLY A 32 14.13 4.26 -9.62
CA GLY A 32 13.67 4.89 -8.38
C GLY A 32 12.21 4.63 -8.04
N ALA A 33 11.45 3.91 -8.88
CA ALA A 33 10.01 3.71 -8.67
C ALA A 33 9.73 3.13 -7.27
N GLY A 34 8.82 3.77 -6.54
CA GLY A 34 8.44 3.40 -5.17
C GLY A 34 9.44 3.79 -4.08
N GLN A 35 10.63 4.31 -4.42
CA GLN A 35 11.65 4.70 -3.45
C GLN A 35 11.39 6.10 -2.87
N LEU A 36 11.92 6.32 -1.66
CA LEU A 36 11.96 7.62 -1.01
C LEU A 36 13.22 8.39 -1.41
N PHE A 37 13.04 9.70 -1.60
CA PHE A 37 14.08 10.62 -2.02
C PHE A 37 14.10 11.85 -1.13
N LEU A 38 15.31 12.34 -0.89
CA LEU A 38 15.56 13.67 -0.39
C LEU A 38 15.93 14.58 -1.56
N MET A 39 15.16 15.67 -1.73
CA MET A 39 15.61 16.79 -2.55
C MET A 39 16.52 17.67 -1.70
N THR A 40 17.80 17.77 -2.05
CA THR A 40 18.78 18.52 -1.25
C THR A 40 19.93 19.04 -2.11
N ARG A 41 20.52 20.16 -1.68
CA ARG A 41 21.80 20.66 -2.15
C ARG A 41 22.88 20.22 -1.16
N ILE A 42 23.94 19.63 -1.70
CA ILE A 42 25.12 19.22 -0.92
C ILE A 42 26.26 20.19 -1.24
N GLU A 43 26.77 20.88 -0.23
CA GLU A 43 27.92 21.78 -0.34
C GLU A 43 28.84 21.62 0.88
N LYS A 44 30.13 21.30 0.68
CA LYS A 44 31.11 21.12 1.77
C LYS A 44 30.60 20.21 2.90
N ALA A 45 30.01 19.07 2.53
CA ALA A 45 29.37 18.10 3.44
C ALA A 45 28.21 18.65 4.29
N LYS A 46 27.65 19.81 3.92
CA LYS A 46 26.40 20.35 4.47
C LYS A 46 25.26 20.13 3.50
N TYR A 47 24.10 19.82 4.07
CA TYR A 47 22.89 19.51 3.35
C TYR A 47 21.90 20.66 3.51
N SER A 48 21.10 20.90 2.48
CA SER A 48 19.91 21.73 2.62
C SER A 48 18.72 20.87 2.99
N LYS A 49 17.90 21.29 3.96
CA LYS A 49 16.60 20.66 4.15
C LYS A 49 15.58 21.22 3.17
N THR A 50 14.49 20.51 2.93
CA THR A 50 13.41 20.96 2.03
C THR A 50 12.13 21.07 2.83
N VAL A 51 11.61 22.29 2.99
CA VAL A 51 10.36 22.55 3.72
C VAL A 51 9.47 23.47 2.90
N SER A 52 8.15 23.33 2.95
CA SER A 52 7.25 24.29 2.29
C SER A 52 7.39 25.66 2.97
N ILE A 53 7.70 26.74 2.23
CA ILE A 53 8.05 28.06 2.84
C ILE A 53 6.85 28.76 3.48
N GLN A 54 5.65 28.62 2.93
CA GLN A 54 4.40 29.17 3.45
C GLN A 54 3.23 28.45 2.78
N GLU A 55 2.28 27.94 3.56
CA GLU A 55 0.99 27.44 3.08
C GLU A 55 0.11 28.63 2.67
N GLN A 56 0.34 29.23 1.49
CA GLN A 56 -0.64 30.15 0.92
C GLN A 56 -1.84 29.32 0.45
N ALA A 57 -2.78 29.08 1.38
CA ALA A 57 -3.84 28.07 1.30
C ALA A 57 -3.26 26.65 1.10
N GLN A 58 -3.87 25.62 1.70
CA GLN A 58 -3.38 24.24 1.65
C GLN A 58 -3.06 23.71 0.22
N ASN A 59 -3.58 24.37 -0.82
CA ASN A 59 -3.47 23.98 -2.23
C ASN A 59 -2.95 25.07 -3.18
N GLY A 60 -2.44 26.20 -2.67
CA GLY A 60 -1.92 27.28 -3.51
C GLY A 60 -0.53 27.02 -4.08
N PRO A 61 -0.05 27.86 -5.01
CA PRO A 61 1.31 27.79 -5.52
C PRO A 61 2.31 27.98 -4.37
N PHE A 62 3.43 27.25 -4.40
CA PHE A 62 4.45 27.35 -3.37
C PHE A 62 5.88 27.14 -3.91
N LEU A 63 6.85 27.42 -3.05
CA LEU A 63 8.26 27.07 -3.22
C LEU A 63 8.69 26.18 -2.06
N TYR A 64 9.62 25.27 -2.32
CA TYR A 64 10.27 24.54 -1.24
C TYR A 64 11.48 25.31 -0.75
N GLY A 65 11.45 25.76 0.49
CA GLY A 65 12.54 26.44 1.14
C GLY A 65 13.65 25.47 1.42
N ALA A 66 14.87 25.96 1.21
CA ALA A 66 16.08 25.23 1.44
C ALA A 66 17.03 26.01 2.34
N ALA A 67 16.88 25.80 3.65
CA ALA A 67 17.86 26.30 4.60
C ALA A 67 19.17 25.50 4.43
N ALA A 68 20.29 26.20 4.27
CA ALA A 68 21.61 25.60 4.21
C ALA A 68 22.17 25.35 5.63
N LYS A 69 23.08 24.37 5.76
CA LYS A 69 23.91 24.06 6.95
C LYS A 69 23.44 22.94 7.90
N TYR A 70 22.71 21.93 7.40
CA TYR A 70 22.35 20.76 8.21
C TYR A 70 23.39 19.63 8.10
N SER A 71 23.48 18.80 9.13
CA SER A 71 24.02 17.44 9.00
C SER A 71 23.17 16.62 8.01
N LYS A 72 23.70 15.48 7.60
CA LYS A 72 22.98 14.57 6.70
C LYS A 72 21.71 14.06 7.38
N GLU A 73 21.85 13.69 8.65
CA GLU A 73 20.83 13.06 9.47
C GLU A 73 19.67 14.03 9.72
N GLU A 74 19.96 15.26 10.14
CA GLU A 74 18.95 16.32 10.32
C GLU A 74 18.23 16.64 9.00
N ALA A 75 18.96 16.69 7.88
CA ALA A 75 18.34 16.97 6.59
C ALA A 75 17.36 15.87 6.17
N ILE A 76 17.65 14.60 6.46
CA ILE A 76 16.74 13.48 6.16
C ILE A 76 15.50 13.53 7.06
N THR A 77 15.66 13.75 8.37
CA THR A 77 14.56 13.63 9.34
C THR A 77 13.65 14.86 9.38
N GLU A 78 14.16 16.04 9.05
CA GLU A 78 13.38 17.29 9.12
C GLU A 78 12.79 17.75 7.78
N SER A 79 13.23 17.18 6.66
CA SER A 79 12.73 17.57 5.34
C SER A 79 11.40 16.92 4.99
N ASN A 80 10.71 17.55 4.04
CA ASN A 80 9.76 16.86 3.18
C ASN A 80 10.49 15.75 2.42
N LEU A 81 9.94 14.54 2.51
CA LEU A 81 10.39 13.40 1.73
C LEU A 81 9.53 13.28 0.49
N PHE A 82 10.14 12.77 -0.58
CA PHE A 82 9.46 12.59 -1.85
C PHE A 82 9.46 11.13 -2.22
N ARG A 83 8.32 10.61 -2.66
CA ARG A 83 8.24 9.28 -3.28
C ARG A 83 8.19 9.46 -4.79
N LEU A 84 8.97 8.66 -5.51
CA LEU A 84 8.85 8.57 -6.96
C LEU A 84 7.76 7.54 -7.28
N ILE A 85 6.66 8.00 -7.87
CA ILE A 85 5.54 7.14 -8.25
C ILE A 85 5.61 6.87 -9.74
N GLU A 86 5.55 5.59 -10.12
CA GLU A 86 5.36 5.18 -11.52
C GLU A 86 3.92 4.73 -11.72
N CYS A 87 3.24 5.31 -12.70
CA CYS A 87 1.88 4.94 -13.08
C CYS A 87 1.76 5.06 -14.60
N ASP A 88 1.29 4.00 -15.26
CA ASP A 88 1.12 3.91 -16.72
C ASP A 88 2.36 4.36 -17.51
N GLY A 89 3.55 3.93 -17.07
CA GLY A 89 4.85 4.27 -17.68
C GLY A 89 5.27 5.74 -17.50
N ASN A 90 4.53 6.53 -16.73
CA ASN A 90 4.86 7.91 -16.39
C ASN A 90 5.35 7.99 -14.94
N PHE A 91 6.27 8.92 -14.69
CA PHE A 91 6.84 9.16 -13.37
C PHE A 91 6.32 10.46 -12.76
N PHE A 92 6.14 10.45 -11.45
CA PHE A 92 5.61 11.59 -10.71
C PHE A 92 6.34 11.75 -9.38
N LEU A 93 6.53 13.00 -8.97
CA LEU A 93 7.06 13.32 -7.64
C LEU A 93 5.88 13.47 -6.67
N TYR A 94 5.88 12.70 -5.59
CA TYR A 94 4.83 12.73 -4.56
C TYR A 94 5.41 13.24 -3.24
N ASP A 95 4.88 14.35 -2.72
CA ASP A 95 5.27 14.89 -1.41
C ASP A 95 4.58 14.07 -0.32
N THR A 96 5.36 13.26 0.41
CA THR A 96 4.80 12.32 1.38
C THR A 96 4.22 13.01 2.60
N LYS A 97 4.69 14.22 2.93
CA LYS A 97 4.20 14.98 4.09
C LYS A 97 2.83 15.60 3.78
N LYS A 98 2.64 16.07 2.54
CA LYS A 98 1.37 16.63 2.07
C LYS A 98 0.39 15.57 1.58
N GLY A 99 0.88 14.40 1.16
CA GLY A 99 0.05 13.37 0.53
C GLY A 99 -0.48 13.80 -0.84
N LYS A 100 0.36 14.49 -1.64
CA LYS A 100 -0.04 15.08 -2.93
C LYS A 100 1.06 14.96 -3.98
N TYR A 101 0.65 14.95 -5.25
CA TYR A 101 1.56 15.07 -6.37
C TYR A 101 2.10 16.49 -6.50
N VAL A 102 3.38 16.63 -6.82
CA VAL A 102 4.05 17.91 -7.04
C VAL A 102 4.14 18.18 -8.54
N GLY A 103 3.73 19.37 -8.96
CA GLY A 103 3.76 19.74 -10.37
C GLY A 103 3.98 21.23 -10.61
N TYR A 104 3.95 21.61 -11.90
CA TYR A 104 4.00 22.99 -12.35
C TYR A 104 2.75 23.78 -11.93
N SER A 105 2.94 25.03 -11.49
CA SER A 105 1.85 25.98 -11.23
C SER A 105 1.59 26.87 -12.45
N LYS A 106 0.35 26.90 -12.93
CA LYS A 106 -0.11 27.88 -13.93
C LYS A 106 -0.35 29.28 -13.36
N GLU A 107 -0.62 29.35 -12.06
CA GLU A 107 -1.05 30.58 -11.39
C GLU A 107 0.13 31.51 -11.12
N LYS A 108 1.33 30.95 -10.96
CA LYS A 108 2.52 31.72 -10.63
C LYS A 108 3.76 31.13 -11.27
N TYR A 109 4.43 31.95 -12.08
CA TYR A 109 5.67 31.58 -12.77
C TYR A 109 6.75 31.16 -11.78
N ASN A 110 7.51 30.11 -12.11
CA ASN A 110 8.54 29.44 -11.29
C ASN A 110 8.06 28.69 -10.04
N TRP A 111 6.76 28.66 -9.76
CA TRP A 111 6.24 28.05 -8.53
C TRP A 111 5.71 26.64 -8.80
N LEU A 112 5.72 25.84 -7.74
CA LEU A 112 5.17 24.49 -7.72
C LEU A 112 3.71 24.55 -7.26
N LYS A 113 2.94 23.51 -7.56
CA LYS A 113 1.58 23.31 -7.04
C LYS A 113 1.38 21.84 -6.68
N CYS A 114 0.57 21.59 -5.64
CA CYS A 114 0.17 20.27 -5.24
C CYS A 114 -1.14 19.87 -5.93
N TYR A 115 -1.25 18.60 -6.29
CA TYR A 115 -2.42 18.05 -6.94
C TYR A 115 -2.85 16.76 -6.24
N ASP A 116 -4.18 16.60 -6.08
CA ASP A 116 -4.76 15.39 -5.50
C ASP A 116 -4.57 14.15 -6.37
N LYS A 117 -4.45 14.36 -7.69
CA LYS A 117 -4.28 13.30 -8.69
C LYS A 117 -3.16 13.65 -9.65
N ALA A 118 -2.48 12.60 -10.12
CA ALA A 118 -1.50 12.71 -11.19
C ALA A 118 -2.14 13.34 -12.44
N ASN A 119 -1.42 14.26 -13.06
CA ASN A 119 -1.83 14.95 -14.28
C ASN A 119 -0.59 15.42 -15.06
N ASP A 120 -0.81 16.02 -16.24
CA ASP A 120 0.28 16.46 -17.12
C ASP A 120 1.23 17.48 -16.49
N PHE A 121 0.78 18.30 -15.52
CA PHE A 121 1.65 19.25 -14.82
C PHE A 121 2.56 18.58 -13.79
N CYS A 122 2.20 17.37 -13.36
CA CYS A 122 2.96 16.56 -12.40
C CYS A 122 3.95 15.61 -13.07
N LYS A 123 3.88 15.42 -14.39
CA LYS A 123 4.76 14.50 -15.11
C LYS A 123 6.21 14.91 -14.90
N LEU A 124 6.95 14.05 -14.21
CA LEU A 124 8.36 14.19 -13.95
C LEU A 124 9.14 13.48 -15.04
N THR A 125 10.01 14.22 -15.72
CA THR A 125 10.94 13.66 -16.69
C THR A 125 12.36 14.01 -16.31
N LYS A 126 13.32 13.25 -16.84
CA LYS A 126 14.74 13.54 -16.69
C LYS A 126 15.33 13.80 -18.07
N SER A 127 16.00 14.94 -18.22
CA SER A 127 16.80 15.27 -19.40
C SER A 127 18.27 15.45 -19.02
N GLY A 128 19.16 15.60 -20.01
CA GLY A 128 20.59 15.82 -19.77
C GLY A 128 20.90 17.05 -18.91
N LYS A 129 19.97 18.01 -18.81
CA LYS A 129 20.12 19.21 -17.97
C LYS A 129 19.56 19.05 -16.55
N GLY A 130 18.78 18.02 -16.26
CA GLY A 130 18.18 17.80 -14.94
C GLY A 130 16.73 17.31 -15.00
N LEU A 131 16.08 17.35 -13.84
CA LEU A 131 14.68 16.96 -13.69
C LEU A 131 13.74 18.06 -14.20
N GLN A 132 12.67 17.67 -14.87
CA GLN A 132 11.65 18.57 -15.39
C GLN A 132 10.25 18.19 -14.91
N LEU A 133 9.46 19.21 -14.63
CA LEU A 133 8.00 19.09 -14.46
C LEU A 133 7.35 19.90 -15.60
N TYR A 134 6.45 19.24 -16.34
CA TYR A 134 5.80 19.77 -17.54
C TYR A 134 6.78 20.13 -18.67
N LYS A 135 7.42 21.31 -18.58
CA LYS A 135 8.43 21.83 -19.54
C LYS A 135 9.52 22.68 -18.87
N THR A 136 9.51 22.73 -17.55
CA THR A 136 10.42 23.56 -16.75
C THR A 136 11.28 22.70 -15.86
N TYR A 137 12.49 23.14 -15.60
CA TYR A 137 13.48 22.46 -14.79
C TYR A 137 13.27 22.74 -13.32
N LEU A 138 13.32 21.69 -12.50
CA LEU A 138 13.42 21.82 -11.06
C LEU A 138 14.83 22.30 -10.72
N CYS A 139 14.95 23.49 -10.14
CA CYS A 139 16.22 24.13 -9.83
C CYS A 139 16.22 24.70 -8.41
N TYR A 140 17.41 24.82 -7.84
CA TYR A 140 17.65 25.48 -6.57
C TYR A 140 18.11 26.93 -6.80
N HIS A 141 17.45 27.91 -6.23
CA HIS A 141 17.84 29.31 -6.25
C HIS A 141 18.88 29.59 -5.16
N LYS A 142 20.13 29.93 -5.55
CA LYS A 142 21.25 30.12 -4.61
C LYS A 142 21.06 31.31 -3.66
N THR A 143 20.72 32.48 -4.19
CA THR A 143 20.57 33.68 -3.35
C THR A 143 19.39 33.57 -2.37
N ASN A 144 18.25 33.08 -2.84
CA ASN A 144 17.01 33.06 -2.06
C ASN A 144 16.71 31.73 -1.37
N ASN A 145 17.59 30.73 -1.51
CA ASN A 145 17.52 29.48 -0.75
C ASN A 145 16.19 28.73 -0.90
N TYR A 146 15.78 28.42 -2.13
CA TYR A 146 14.57 27.62 -2.39
C TYR A 146 14.70 26.76 -3.65
N PHE A 147 13.87 25.72 -3.76
CA PHE A 147 13.63 24.97 -4.99
C PHE A 147 12.36 25.47 -5.67
N GLY A 148 12.45 25.69 -6.97
CA GLY A 148 11.37 26.12 -7.84
C GLY A 148 11.58 25.64 -9.27
N LEU A 149 10.75 26.13 -10.18
CA LEU A 149 10.77 25.75 -11.58
C LEU A 149 11.38 26.87 -12.43
N TYR A 150 12.18 26.54 -13.44
CA TYR A 150 12.83 27.53 -14.31
C TYR A 150 12.88 27.03 -15.75
N ALA A 151 13.01 27.95 -16.72
CA ALA A 151 13.12 27.59 -18.13
C ALA A 151 14.37 26.74 -18.46
N SER A 152 15.48 26.96 -17.73
CA SER A 152 16.71 26.17 -17.83
C SER A 152 17.53 26.34 -16.55
N PRO A 153 18.33 25.33 -16.14
CA PRO A 153 19.31 25.50 -15.08
C PRO A 153 20.38 26.53 -15.47
N THR A 154 20.83 27.32 -14.51
CA THR A 154 21.90 28.32 -14.67
C THR A 154 22.90 28.23 -13.53
N LYS A 155 23.95 29.07 -13.54
CA LYS A 155 24.87 29.17 -12.40
C LYS A 155 24.18 29.65 -11.12
N GLU A 156 23.17 30.51 -11.25
CA GLU A 156 22.38 31.08 -10.15
C GLU A 156 21.23 30.15 -9.71
N HIS A 157 20.74 29.35 -10.66
CA HIS A 157 19.68 28.37 -10.47
C HIS A 157 20.13 26.97 -10.93
N PRO A 158 21.09 26.32 -10.26
CA PRO A 158 21.53 24.98 -10.62
C PRO A 158 20.38 23.97 -10.56
N ALA A 159 20.48 22.90 -11.36
CA ALA A 159 19.50 21.83 -11.37
C ALA A 159 19.38 21.17 -9.98
N ALA A 160 18.15 20.88 -9.57
CA ALA A 160 17.88 20.14 -8.37
C ALA A 160 18.19 18.66 -8.57
N ASN A 161 18.63 18.02 -7.49
CA ASN A 161 18.94 16.60 -7.46
C ASN A 161 18.09 15.90 -6.40
N LEU A 162 17.74 14.65 -6.69
CA LEU A 162 17.10 13.73 -5.75
C LEU A 162 18.11 12.69 -5.34
N TYR A 163 18.26 12.47 -4.04
CA TYR A 163 19.13 11.44 -3.47
C TYR A 163 18.25 10.37 -2.83
N ALA A 164 18.40 9.13 -3.25
CA ALA A 164 17.63 8.02 -2.69
C ALA A 164 17.97 7.86 -1.21
N ILE A 165 16.94 7.69 -0.39
CA ILE A 165 17.07 7.36 1.02
C ILE A 165 17.23 5.84 1.09
N THR A 166 18.44 5.40 1.42
CA THR A 166 18.78 3.97 1.50
C THR A 166 18.44 3.38 2.86
N ARG A 167 18.28 4.24 3.88
CA ARG A 167 17.86 3.85 5.22
C ARG A 167 17.18 5.01 5.91
N LEU A 168 15.98 4.77 6.43
CA LEU A 168 15.23 5.72 7.24
C LEU A 168 14.67 4.98 8.45
N PRO A 169 15.31 5.03 9.63
CA PRO A 169 14.90 4.28 10.81
C PRO A 169 13.60 4.79 11.46
N SER A 170 13.32 6.08 11.30
CA SER A 170 12.16 6.76 11.89
C SER A 170 11.80 8.02 11.11
N TYR A 171 10.50 8.31 11.02
CA TYR A 171 9.98 9.56 10.48
C TYR A 171 8.60 9.86 11.08
N GLY A 172 8.51 10.90 11.89
CA GLY A 172 7.31 11.17 12.69
C GLY A 172 7.04 10.03 13.69
N ILE A 173 5.77 9.61 13.80
CA ILE A 173 5.37 8.47 14.63
C ILE A 173 5.75 7.18 13.89
N THR A 174 6.64 6.39 14.50
CA THR A 174 7.14 5.15 13.89
C THR A 174 6.32 3.95 14.38
N LEU A 175 5.71 3.23 13.45
CA LEU A 175 5.02 1.97 13.68
C LEU A 175 5.89 0.83 13.14
N THR A 176 6.18 -0.20 13.94
CA THR A 176 7.01 -1.33 13.49
C THR A 176 6.35 -2.64 13.85
N GLU A 177 6.45 -3.64 12.99
CA GLU A 177 5.89 -4.96 13.30
C GLU A 177 6.57 -5.71 14.47
N ASP A 178 7.62 -5.14 15.06
CA ASP A 178 8.37 -5.72 16.17
C ASP A 178 8.11 -5.00 17.51
N SER A 179 7.24 -3.98 17.53
CA SER A 179 6.92 -3.23 18.75
C SER A 179 5.45 -2.84 18.81
N PRO A 180 4.85 -2.82 20.02
CA PRO A 180 3.49 -2.35 20.21
C PRO A 180 3.26 -0.93 19.67
N LEU A 181 1.99 -0.57 19.50
CA LEU A 181 1.61 0.80 19.19
C LEU A 181 2.21 1.77 20.23
N PRO A 182 2.93 2.83 19.80
CA PRO A 182 3.54 3.77 20.73
C PRO A 182 2.50 4.47 21.61
N THR A 183 2.80 4.60 22.91
CA THR A 183 1.92 5.24 23.91
C THR A 183 1.61 6.72 23.64
N LYS A 184 2.39 7.38 22.77
CA LYS A 184 2.18 8.78 22.35
C LYS A 184 1.11 8.95 21.27
N THR A 185 0.35 7.90 20.93
CA THR A 185 -0.69 7.97 19.92
C THR A 185 -2.04 8.26 20.58
N ASN A 186 -2.37 9.53 20.79
CA ASN A 186 -3.67 9.89 21.32
C ASN A 186 -4.72 9.92 20.20
N LYS A 187 -5.91 9.38 20.49
CA LYS A 187 -7.06 9.48 19.59
C LYS A 187 -7.35 10.94 19.24
N GLY A 188 -7.43 11.24 17.96
CA GLY A 188 -7.76 12.56 17.44
C GLY A 188 -6.56 13.46 17.12
N GLU A 189 -5.33 13.04 17.44
CA GLU A 189 -4.12 13.76 17.05
C GLU A 189 -3.72 13.46 15.60
N ASP A 190 -3.23 14.51 14.93
CA ASP A 190 -2.64 14.43 13.59
C ASP A 190 -1.12 14.29 13.70
N GLY A 191 -0.53 13.44 12.86
CA GLY A 191 0.92 13.32 12.79
C GLY A 191 1.39 12.57 11.56
N ALA A 192 2.60 12.89 11.08
CA ALA A 192 3.23 12.08 10.05
C ALA A 192 3.58 10.70 10.64
N VAL A 193 3.37 9.64 9.86
CA VAL A 193 3.58 8.26 10.32
C VAL A 193 4.52 7.52 9.37
N SER A 194 5.44 6.74 9.93
CA SER A 194 6.25 5.77 9.19
C SER A 194 5.93 4.34 9.64
N LEU A 195 5.42 3.51 8.73
CA LEU A 195 5.22 2.08 8.97
C LEU A 195 6.40 1.28 8.42
N HIS A 196 7.05 0.55 9.32
CA HIS A 196 8.10 -0.41 9.04
C HIS A 196 7.50 -1.80 9.11
N ARG A 197 7.26 -2.35 7.92
CA ARG A 197 6.60 -3.62 7.76
C ARG A 197 7.07 -4.31 6.50
N THR A 198 7.31 -5.61 6.60
CA THR A 198 7.55 -6.45 5.43
C THR A 198 6.24 -7.08 4.98
N PHE A 199 5.92 -6.89 3.69
CA PHE A 199 4.82 -7.59 3.04
C PHE A 199 5.39 -8.64 2.10
N GLU A 200 4.83 -9.86 2.17
CA GLU A 200 5.20 -10.95 1.27
C GLU A 200 4.62 -10.66 -0.13
N PRO A 201 5.44 -10.52 -1.17
CA PRO A 201 4.97 -10.33 -2.53
C PRO A 201 4.11 -11.51 -3.00
N ASN A 202 3.13 -11.26 -3.87
CA ASN A 202 2.23 -12.28 -4.43
C ASN A 202 1.38 -13.06 -3.40
N ALA A 203 1.44 -12.70 -2.11
CA ALA A 203 0.65 -13.30 -1.05
C ALA A 203 -0.31 -12.28 -0.41
N LEU A 204 -1.39 -12.78 0.17
CA LEU A 204 -2.31 -12.04 1.02
C LEU A 204 -1.66 -11.80 2.37
N ASN A 205 -1.44 -10.53 2.69
CA ASN A 205 -0.95 -10.07 3.97
C ASN A 205 -2.11 -9.46 4.76
N THR A 206 -2.26 -9.78 6.04
CA THR A 206 -3.23 -9.10 6.92
C THR A 206 -2.75 -7.69 7.23
N LEU A 207 -3.61 -6.69 7.32
CA LEU A 207 -3.22 -5.33 7.68
C LEU A 207 -4.31 -4.69 8.54
N ILE A 208 -3.88 -4.05 9.62
CA ILE A 208 -4.72 -3.14 10.39
C ILE A 208 -3.89 -1.93 10.79
N LEU A 209 -4.51 -0.75 10.72
CA LEU A 209 -3.87 0.52 11.01
C LEU A 209 -4.77 1.36 11.91
N PRO A 210 -4.21 2.15 12.85
CA PRO A 210 -4.98 2.93 13.81
C PRO A 210 -5.51 4.25 13.22
N PHE A 211 -5.55 4.39 11.90
CA PHE A 211 -5.94 5.59 11.17
C PHE A 211 -6.46 5.22 9.78
N ASP A 212 -7.15 6.16 9.14
CA ASP A 212 -7.63 6.00 7.77
C ASP A 212 -6.46 6.10 6.78
N VAL A 213 -6.47 5.29 5.73
CA VAL A 213 -5.53 5.38 4.60
C VAL A 213 -6.29 5.70 3.32
N GLU A 214 -6.18 6.95 2.91
CA GLU A 214 -6.56 7.40 1.57
C GLU A 214 -5.44 7.07 0.59
N ASN A 215 -5.77 6.91 -0.71
CA ASN A 215 -4.76 6.77 -1.77
C ASN A 215 -3.70 5.71 -1.43
N TYR A 216 -4.17 4.53 -1.01
CA TYR A 216 -3.31 3.49 -0.45
C TYR A 216 -2.26 2.99 -1.46
N ARG A 217 -2.49 3.16 -2.77
CA ARG A 217 -1.58 2.76 -3.84
C ARG A 217 -0.36 3.68 -3.94
N GLU A 218 -0.53 4.96 -3.66
CA GLU A 218 0.55 5.94 -3.58
C GLU A 218 1.49 5.63 -2.40
N VAL A 219 0.95 5.01 -1.34
CA VAL A 219 1.70 4.57 -0.16
C VAL A 219 2.34 3.20 -0.39
N PHE A 220 1.56 2.18 -0.70
CA PHE A 220 2.00 0.78 -0.72
C PHE A 220 2.52 0.31 -2.08
N GLY A 221 2.13 0.95 -3.18
CA GLY A 221 2.51 0.60 -4.55
C GLY A 221 1.34 0.68 -5.52
N MET A 222 1.59 1.15 -6.75
CA MET A 222 0.53 1.33 -7.76
C MET A 222 -0.10 0.02 -8.23
N GLN A 223 0.60 -1.10 -8.08
CA GLN A 223 0.11 -2.46 -8.37
C GLN A 223 -0.51 -3.15 -7.14
N THR A 224 -0.66 -2.44 -6.02
CA THR A 224 -1.23 -2.99 -4.81
C THR A 224 -2.76 -3.06 -4.88
N THR A 225 -3.29 -4.21 -4.50
CA THR A 225 -4.72 -4.44 -4.28
C THR A 225 -4.98 -4.61 -2.78
N VAL A 226 -6.00 -3.93 -2.28
CA VAL A 226 -6.49 -4.08 -0.90
C VAL A 226 -7.88 -4.69 -0.97
N TYR A 227 -8.17 -5.59 -0.04
CA TYR A 227 -9.47 -6.23 0.11
C TYR A 227 -10.02 -5.89 1.50
N ARG A 228 -11.25 -5.40 1.53
CA ARG A 228 -12.00 -5.12 2.76
C ARG A 228 -12.92 -6.29 3.09
N LEU A 229 -13.21 -6.46 4.38
CA LEU A 229 -14.19 -7.45 4.81
C LEU A 229 -15.58 -7.17 4.19
N ASN A 230 -16.26 -8.22 3.75
CA ASN A 230 -17.67 -8.15 3.41
C ASN A 230 -18.52 -8.36 4.67
N GLU A 231 -18.87 -7.27 5.35
CA GLU A 231 -19.66 -7.33 6.59
C GLU A 231 -21.13 -7.79 6.35
N ASP A 232 -21.59 -7.78 5.09
CA ASP A 232 -22.95 -8.19 4.73
C ASP A 232 -23.08 -9.72 4.56
N ASN A 233 -21.97 -10.43 4.28
CA ASN A 233 -21.97 -11.87 4.13
C ASN A 233 -21.72 -12.58 5.47
N ARG A 234 -22.80 -13.00 6.12
CA ARG A 234 -22.74 -13.71 7.41
C ARG A 234 -22.54 -15.22 7.30
N GLN A 235 -22.44 -15.76 6.08
CA GLN A 235 -22.38 -17.21 5.83
C GLN A 235 -20.98 -17.71 5.50
N ALA A 236 -20.07 -16.82 5.07
CA ALA A 236 -18.71 -17.16 4.67
C ALA A 236 -17.73 -16.03 4.99
N ILE A 237 -16.44 -16.39 5.11
CA ILE A 237 -15.35 -15.42 5.18
C ILE A 237 -15.11 -14.85 3.78
N GLU A 238 -15.57 -13.64 3.57
CA GLU A 238 -15.46 -12.98 2.28
C GLU A 238 -14.80 -11.61 2.39
N PHE A 239 -13.84 -11.37 1.51
CA PHE A 239 -13.20 -10.08 1.32
C PHE A 239 -13.44 -9.60 -0.11
N ILE A 240 -13.76 -8.33 -0.26
CA ILE A 240 -14.05 -7.69 -1.54
C ILE A 240 -12.91 -6.75 -1.88
N SER A 241 -12.43 -6.80 -3.12
CA SER A 241 -11.44 -5.86 -3.64
C SER A 241 -11.97 -4.44 -3.52
N MET A 242 -11.17 -3.54 -2.97
CA MET A 242 -11.49 -2.13 -2.91
C MET A 242 -11.28 -1.49 -4.30
N ASP A 243 -12.20 -0.60 -4.65
CA ASP A 243 -12.14 0.25 -5.83
C ASP A 243 -11.11 1.39 -5.66
N ASN A 244 -10.73 1.98 -6.78
CA ASN A 244 -9.83 3.12 -6.79
C ASN A 244 -10.45 4.32 -6.04
N GLY A 245 -9.76 4.82 -5.02
CA GLY A 245 -10.19 5.98 -4.25
C GLY A 245 -11.04 5.64 -3.03
N GLU A 246 -11.37 4.37 -2.79
CA GLU A 246 -11.88 3.96 -1.47
C GLU A 246 -10.81 4.18 -0.38
N THR A 247 -11.27 4.56 0.81
CA THR A 247 -10.42 4.78 1.98
C THR A 247 -10.39 3.52 2.84
N MET A 248 -9.19 3.04 3.19
CA MET A 248 -9.07 2.03 4.23
C MET A 248 -9.40 2.68 5.58
N LYS A 249 -10.51 2.29 6.19
CA LYS A 249 -10.94 2.78 7.50
C LYS A 249 -10.07 2.26 8.65
N ALA A 250 -9.80 3.14 9.62
CA ALA A 250 -9.05 2.81 10.82
C ALA A 250 -9.64 1.60 11.56
N ASN A 251 -8.78 0.83 12.23
CA ASN A 251 -9.14 -0.28 13.11
C ASN A 251 -9.97 -1.39 12.44
N LYS A 252 -10.01 -1.45 11.10
CA LYS A 252 -10.70 -2.48 10.34
C LYS A 252 -9.71 -3.50 9.74
N PRO A 253 -10.10 -4.79 9.63
CA PRO A 253 -9.26 -5.82 9.05
C PRO A 253 -9.23 -5.70 7.52
N TYR A 254 -8.03 -5.61 6.95
CA TYR A 254 -7.80 -5.65 5.51
C TYR A 254 -6.87 -6.79 5.11
N LEU A 255 -7.05 -7.31 3.90
CA LEU A 255 -6.00 -8.06 3.22
C LEU A 255 -5.33 -7.16 2.18
N ILE A 256 -4.01 -7.26 2.04
CA ILE A 256 -3.24 -6.50 1.05
C ILE A 256 -2.35 -7.44 0.26
N LYS A 257 -2.31 -7.25 -1.07
CA LYS A 257 -1.54 -8.06 -2.01
C LYS A 257 -0.95 -7.18 -3.12
N GLY A 258 0.28 -7.45 -3.50
CA GLY A 258 0.93 -6.84 -4.66
C GLY A 258 2.03 -7.75 -5.20
N GLU A 259 2.33 -7.65 -6.49
CA GLU A 259 3.51 -8.31 -7.08
C GLU A 259 4.80 -7.70 -6.54
N SER A 260 4.76 -6.41 -6.24
CA SER A 260 5.76 -5.67 -5.50
C SER A 260 5.07 -4.65 -4.60
N PHE A 261 5.84 -4.13 -3.64
CA PHE A 261 5.45 -3.02 -2.78
C PHE A 261 6.50 -1.93 -2.88
N ASN A 262 6.07 -0.69 -2.64
CA ASN A 262 6.96 0.43 -2.45
C ASN A 262 7.97 0.15 -1.33
N SER A 263 9.18 0.72 -1.44
CA SER A 263 10.21 0.49 -0.44
C SER A 263 9.80 1.05 0.92
N GLN A 264 10.05 0.26 1.97
CA GLN A 264 9.86 0.69 3.36
C GLN A 264 10.84 1.83 3.73
N PRO A 265 10.47 2.70 4.69
CA PRO A 265 9.17 2.75 5.36
C PRO A 265 8.03 3.27 4.45
N PHE A 266 6.82 2.82 4.75
CA PHE A 266 5.60 3.39 4.17
C PHE A 266 5.26 4.67 4.94
N ILE A 267 5.24 5.81 4.24
CA ILE A 267 5.07 7.12 4.87
C ILE A 267 3.63 7.60 4.63
N PHE A 268 2.98 8.01 5.71
CA PHE A 268 1.66 8.63 5.70
C PHE A 268 1.76 10.13 6.01
N PRO A 269 0.87 10.97 5.44
CA PRO A 269 0.93 12.43 5.55
C PRO A 269 0.85 12.96 6.98
N ALA A 270 1.26 14.22 7.18
CA ALA A 270 1.17 14.89 8.47
C ALA A 270 -0.27 15.05 8.98
N SER A 271 -1.26 15.00 8.09
CA SER A 271 -2.69 15.03 8.40
C SER A 271 -3.26 13.66 8.79
N THR A 272 -2.41 12.64 9.00
CA THR A 272 -2.89 11.31 9.41
C THR A 272 -3.42 11.36 10.83
N LYS A 273 -4.72 11.12 10.98
CA LYS A 273 -5.43 11.22 12.25
C LYS A 273 -5.59 9.87 12.93
N PHE A 274 -5.03 9.73 14.12
CA PHE A 274 -5.16 8.51 14.92
C PHE A 274 -6.58 8.34 15.49
N GLN A 275 -7.08 7.12 15.46
CA GLN A 275 -8.44 6.75 15.86
C GLN A 275 -8.48 5.61 16.89
N TYR A 276 -7.33 5.04 17.27
CA TYR A 276 -7.25 4.02 18.31
C TYR A 276 -7.35 4.64 19.72
N GLY A 277 -8.23 4.08 20.55
CA GLY A 277 -8.52 4.59 21.90
C GLY A 277 -8.01 3.71 23.05
N GLY A 278 -7.23 2.66 22.77
CA GLY A 278 -6.75 1.72 23.79
C GLY A 278 -7.64 0.50 24.02
N GLU A 279 -8.89 0.53 23.54
CA GLU A 279 -9.85 -0.56 23.67
C GLU A 279 -9.62 -1.64 22.60
N GLU A 280 -9.98 -2.89 22.90
CA GLU A 280 -9.96 -3.99 21.93
C GLU A 280 -10.79 -3.62 20.70
N GLN A 281 -10.21 -3.74 19.51
CA GLN A 281 -10.91 -3.46 18.27
C GLN A 281 -11.32 -4.79 17.63
N THR A 282 -12.62 -5.05 17.66
CA THR A 282 -13.21 -6.24 17.04
C THR A 282 -14.25 -5.88 15.99
N VAL A 283 -14.40 -6.76 15.01
CA VAL A 283 -15.49 -6.71 14.03
C VAL A 283 -16.15 -8.08 14.02
N LYS A 284 -17.45 -8.15 14.31
CA LYS A 284 -18.23 -9.40 14.31
C LYS A 284 -19.08 -9.50 13.05
N VAL A 285 -18.93 -10.61 12.32
CA VAL A 285 -19.73 -10.93 11.13
C VAL A 285 -20.24 -12.36 11.27
N GLY A 286 -21.55 -12.52 11.53
CA GLY A 286 -22.12 -13.82 11.85
C GLY A 286 -21.47 -14.43 13.10
N ASP A 287 -20.96 -15.65 12.97
CA ASP A 287 -20.31 -16.41 14.04
C ASP A 287 -18.80 -16.14 14.15
N ILE A 288 -18.27 -15.21 13.35
CA ILE A 288 -16.84 -14.91 13.24
C ILE A 288 -16.54 -13.55 13.86
N THR A 289 -15.54 -13.51 14.72
CA THR A 289 -15.03 -12.27 15.32
C THR A 289 -13.61 -12.03 14.85
N TYR A 290 -13.39 -10.92 14.16
CA TYR A 290 -12.07 -10.45 13.72
C TYR A 290 -11.49 -9.55 14.80
N HIS A 291 -10.24 -9.79 15.19
CA HIS A 291 -9.54 -9.08 16.24
C HIS A 291 -8.34 -8.32 15.68
N ALA A 292 -8.29 -7.01 15.90
CA ALA A 292 -7.12 -6.19 15.63
C ALA A 292 -6.01 -6.46 16.64
N THR A 293 -4.75 -6.46 16.20
CA THR A 293 -3.60 -6.51 17.11
C THR A 293 -2.72 -5.28 16.95
N TYR A 294 -2.62 -4.48 18.01
CA TYR A 294 -1.63 -3.40 18.14
C TYR A 294 -0.50 -3.75 19.11
N GLU A 295 -0.56 -4.96 19.69
CA GLU A 295 0.42 -5.52 20.61
C GLU A 295 0.83 -6.92 20.13
N ASN A 296 1.94 -7.43 20.67
CA ASN A 296 2.30 -8.82 20.46
C ASN A 296 1.31 -9.73 21.20
N GLN A 297 0.72 -10.67 20.49
CA GLN A 297 -0.17 -11.67 21.08
C GLN A 297 0.47 -13.05 20.98
N GLU A 298 0.31 -13.86 22.03
CA GLU A 298 0.72 -15.27 22.05
C GLU A 298 -0.46 -16.13 22.48
N PHE A 299 -0.83 -17.07 21.62
CA PHE A 299 -1.90 -18.03 21.88
C PHE A 299 -1.31 -19.43 21.93
N LYS A 300 -1.74 -20.21 22.94
CA LYS A 300 -1.35 -21.62 23.10
C LYS A 300 -2.56 -22.50 22.83
N GLU A 301 -2.48 -23.28 21.76
CA GLU A 301 -3.46 -24.31 21.40
C GLU A 301 -4.92 -23.80 21.31
N ALA A 302 -5.10 -22.56 20.88
CA ALA A 302 -6.42 -21.95 20.72
C ALA A 302 -7.18 -22.61 19.55
N ALA A 303 -8.16 -23.45 19.89
CA ALA A 303 -8.88 -24.29 18.93
C ALA A 303 -9.84 -23.51 18.02
N ASP A 304 -10.30 -22.35 18.49
CA ASP A 304 -11.22 -21.42 17.84
C ASP A 304 -10.49 -20.32 17.06
N LEU A 305 -9.16 -20.24 17.15
CA LEU A 305 -8.35 -19.20 16.50
C LEU A 305 -7.90 -19.62 15.10
N TYR A 306 -7.99 -18.66 14.17
CA TYR A 306 -7.59 -18.82 12.78
C TYR A 306 -6.74 -17.63 12.32
N VAL A 307 -5.79 -17.92 11.42
CA VAL A 307 -4.92 -16.91 10.80
C VAL A 307 -4.90 -17.06 9.28
N VAL A 308 -4.65 -15.95 8.59
CA VAL A 308 -4.40 -15.95 7.14
C VAL A 308 -2.90 -16.00 6.89
N ALA A 309 -2.46 -16.98 6.11
CA ALA A 309 -1.08 -17.09 5.62
C ALA A 309 -1.09 -17.78 4.26
N ASN A 310 -0.13 -17.52 3.37
CA ASN A 310 0.02 -18.23 2.09
C ASN A 310 -1.30 -18.34 1.29
N ASN A 311 -2.10 -17.27 1.26
CA ASN A 311 -3.41 -17.20 0.60
C ASN A 311 -4.46 -18.19 1.12
N LYS A 312 -4.29 -18.69 2.35
CA LYS A 312 -5.16 -19.69 2.98
C LYS A 312 -5.46 -19.31 4.42
N ILE A 313 -6.52 -19.90 4.93
CA ILE A 313 -6.88 -19.86 6.34
C ILE A 313 -6.32 -21.10 7.03
N TYR A 314 -5.69 -20.90 8.18
CA TYR A 314 -5.15 -21.97 9.01
C TYR A 314 -5.80 -21.95 10.39
N SER A 315 -6.32 -23.10 10.82
CA SER A 315 -6.69 -23.33 12.21
C SER A 315 -5.43 -23.42 13.07
N CYS A 316 -5.50 -22.84 14.27
CA CYS A 316 -4.43 -22.83 15.25
C CYS A 316 -4.61 -23.88 16.36
N LYS A 317 -5.60 -24.76 16.21
CA LYS A 317 -5.82 -25.93 17.07
C LYS A 317 -4.53 -26.75 17.17
N ASN A 318 -3.99 -26.89 18.39
CA ASN A 318 -2.74 -27.60 18.71
C ASN A 318 -1.45 -26.90 18.26
N ARG A 319 -1.44 -25.57 18.14
CA ARG A 319 -0.23 -24.79 17.81
C ARG A 319 -0.06 -23.63 18.78
N THR A 320 1.19 -23.31 19.10
CA THR A 320 1.53 -22.01 19.67
C THR A 320 1.71 -21.02 18.54
N ILE A 321 0.94 -19.94 18.54
CA ILE A 321 0.95 -18.93 17.49
C ILE A 321 1.27 -17.58 18.11
N LYS A 322 2.22 -16.87 17.50
CA LYS A 322 2.58 -15.50 17.84
C LYS A 322 2.08 -14.58 16.74
N ILE A 323 1.35 -13.55 17.13
CA ILE A 323 0.81 -12.56 16.21
C ILE A 323 1.46 -11.23 16.56
N LYS A 324 2.27 -10.75 15.61
CA LYS A 324 2.91 -9.44 15.70
C LYS A 324 1.87 -8.30 15.59
N PRO A 325 2.17 -7.09 16.10
CA PRO A 325 1.37 -5.89 15.89
C PRO A 325 1.03 -5.60 14.42
N TYR A 326 0.00 -4.76 14.23
CA TYR A 326 -0.56 -4.29 12.97
C TYR A 326 -1.09 -5.42 12.08
N ARG A 327 -1.44 -6.56 12.67
CA ARG A 327 -2.09 -7.71 12.03
C ARG A 327 -3.48 -7.90 12.61
N TRP A 328 -4.21 -8.85 12.06
CA TRP A 328 -5.46 -9.32 12.64
C TRP A 328 -5.52 -10.84 12.54
N TYR A 329 -6.30 -11.42 13.44
CA TYR A 329 -6.73 -12.81 13.42
C TYR A 329 -8.23 -12.86 13.62
N PHE A 330 -8.81 -14.05 13.60
CA PHE A 330 -10.22 -14.20 13.90
C PHE A 330 -10.49 -15.47 14.69
N THR A 331 -11.58 -15.41 15.45
CA THR A 331 -12.14 -16.53 16.20
C THR A 331 -13.49 -16.92 15.62
N SER A 332 -13.90 -18.16 15.86
CA SER A 332 -15.20 -18.67 15.44
C SER A 332 -15.91 -19.36 16.59
N GLU A 333 -17.16 -18.98 16.83
CA GLU A 333 -18.02 -19.59 17.86
C GLU A 333 -18.43 -21.04 17.51
N LYS A 334 -18.29 -21.44 16.24
CA LYS A 334 -18.54 -22.81 15.78
C LYS A 334 -17.25 -23.51 15.36
N ALA A 335 -17.21 -24.83 15.55
CA ALA A 335 -16.19 -25.68 14.97
C ALA A 335 -16.28 -25.60 13.44
N ALA A 336 -15.22 -25.10 12.82
CA ALA A 336 -15.15 -24.85 11.38
C ALA A 336 -15.45 -26.10 10.55
N THR A 337 -16.49 -26.05 9.70
CA THR A 337 -16.57 -26.95 8.56
C THR A 337 -15.74 -26.38 7.39
N ALA A 338 -15.11 -27.23 6.59
CA ALA A 338 -14.18 -26.77 5.54
C ALA A 338 -14.81 -25.82 4.49
N LYS A 339 -16.14 -25.81 4.34
CA LYS A 339 -16.86 -24.90 3.43
C LYS A 339 -17.04 -23.49 4.00
N GLU A 340 -17.12 -23.33 5.32
CA GLU A 340 -17.36 -22.02 5.99
C GLU A 340 -16.09 -21.13 5.99
N PHE A 341 -14.90 -21.73 5.88
CA PHE A 341 -13.59 -21.05 5.96
C PHE A 341 -12.88 -20.94 4.61
N LEU A 342 -13.61 -21.06 3.50
CA LEU A 342 -13.05 -20.71 2.21
C LEU A 342 -12.85 -19.19 2.17
N LEU A 343 -11.61 -18.76 1.98
CA LEU A 343 -11.32 -17.35 1.75
C LEU A 343 -11.83 -16.96 0.37
N ASN A 344 -13.01 -16.34 0.33
CA ASN A 344 -13.54 -15.79 -0.91
C ASN A 344 -12.97 -14.39 -1.14
N ILE A 345 -12.32 -14.21 -2.29
CA ILE A 345 -11.79 -12.91 -2.72
C ILE A 345 -12.65 -12.45 -3.90
N GLY A 346 -13.66 -11.63 -3.62
CA GLY A 346 -14.51 -11.02 -4.63
C GLY A 346 -13.75 -9.96 -5.41
N THR A 347 -13.54 -10.18 -6.71
CA THR A 347 -12.72 -9.31 -7.57
C THR A 347 -13.47 -8.12 -8.16
N GLY A 348 -14.58 -7.68 -7.58
CA GLY A 348 -15.39 -6.56 -8.11
C GLY A 348 -16.11 -6.87 -9.43
N ILE A 349 -15.86 -8.03 -10.04
CA ILE A 349 -16.77 -8.60 -11.04
C ILE A 349 -18.07 -8.85 -10.31
N GLN A 350 -19.12 -8.07 -10.62
CA GLN A 350 -20.47 -8.42 -10.22
C GLN A 350 -20.66 -9.86 -10.65
N ASN A 351 -20.88 -10.76 -9.68
CA ASN A 351 -21.38 -12.07 -9.99
C ASN A 351 -22.63 -11.81 -10.83
N MET A 352 -22.52 -12.01 -12.14
CA MET A 352 -23.67 -12.15 -13.00
C MET A 352 -24.46 -13.22 -12.29
N GLU A 353 -25.63 -12.86 -11.74
CA GLU A 353 -26.50 -13.85 -11.11
C GLU A 353 -26.54 -15.00 -12.09
N TYR A 354 -25.94 -16.13 -11.72
CA TYR A 354 -26.30 -17.37 -12.35
C TYR A 354 -27.71 -17.61 -11.84
N ARG A 355 -28.67 -16.92 -12.48
CA ARG A 355 -30.03 -17.35 -12.48
C ARG A 355 -29.91 -18.72 -13.08
N GLU A 356 -30.13 -19.75 -12.26
CA GLU A 356 -30.72 -20.96 -12.77
C GLU A 356 -32.00 -20.52 -13.48
N THR A 357 -31.88 -20.14 -14.76
CA THR A 357 -32.99 -20.22 -15.68
C THR A 357 -33.35 -21.68 -15.63
N LYS A 358 -34.47 -21.96 -14.95
CA LYS A 358 -35.11 -23.27 -14.85
C LYS A 358 -34.65 -24.16 -16.01
N LYS A 359 -33.95 -25.25 -15.66
CA LYS A 359 -33.71 -26.40 -16.55
C LYS A 359 -34.91 -26.58 -17.47
N ASN A 360 -34.77 -26.17 -18.73
CA ASN A 360 -35.74 -26.45 -19.79
C ASN A 360 -35.12 -26.07 -21.14
N THR A 361 -34.00 -26.69 -21.47
CA THR A 361 -33.70 -27.05 -22.86
C THR A 361 -32.87 -28.32 -22.83
N SER A 362 -33.54 -29.44 -23.03
CA SER A 362 -33.00 -30.79 -23.14
C SER A 362 -32.09 -30.93 -24.37
N ALA A 363 -31.07 -30.09 -24.55
CA ALA A 363 -30.18 -30.13 -25.72
C ALA A 363 -28.84 -30.80 -25.35
N ILE A 364 -28.35 -31.65 -26.26
CA ILE A 364 -27.05 -32.31 -26.18
C ILE A 364 -26.09 -31.62 -27.14
N TYR A 365 -24.89 -31.34 -26.67
CA TYR A 365 -23.82 -30.68 -27.43
C TYR A 365 -22.59 -31.58 -27.57
N ASN A 366 -21.83 -31.41 -28.64
CA ASN A 366 -20.49 -31.97 -28.73
C ASN A 366 -19.46 -31.09 -27.98
N LEU A 367 -18.20 -31.53 -27.93
CA LEU A 367 -17.13 -30.79 -27.24
C LEU A 367 -16.78 -29.44 -27.89
N GLN A 368 -17.21 -29.22 -29.13
CA GLN A 368 -17.08 -27.96 -29.85
C GLN A 368 -18.28 -27.01 -29.58
N GLY A 369 -19.22 -27.40 -28.72
CA GLY A 369 -20.37 -26.57 -28.36
C GLY A 369 -21.48 -26.54 -29.42
N MET A 370 -21.44 -27.42 -30.43
CA MET A 370 -22.51 -27.53 -31.42
C MET A 370 -23.61 -28.45 -30.89
N LYS A 371 -24.88 -28.01 -31.00
CA LYS A 371 -26.04 -28.85 -30.67
C LYS A 371 -26.09 -30.03 -31.65
N VAL A 372 -26.15 -31.25 -31.12
CA VAL A 372 -26.15 -32.49 -31.91
C VAL A 372 -27.42 -33.33 -31.72
N ALA A 373 -28.16 -33.12 -30.64
CA ALA A 373 -29.40 -33.85 -30.36
C ALA A 373 -30.23 -33.14 -29.28
N ASP A 374 -31.45 -33.60 -29.09
CA ASP A 374 -32.23 -33.36 -27.87
C ASP A 374 -32.11 -34.57 -26.92
N ALA A 375 -32.33 -34.37 -25.62
CA ALA A 375 -32.00 -35.35 -24.57
C ALA A 375 -32.81 -36.64 -24.71
N ASP A 376 -34.02 -36.53 -25.26
CA ASP A 376 -34.92 -37.65 -25.52
C ASP A 376 -34.38 -38.57 -26.64
N THR A 377 -33.40 -38.09 -27.41
CA THR A 377 -32.69 -38.83 -28.47
C THR A 377 -31.25 -39.18 -28.09
N ARG A 378 -30.90 -39.14 -26.80
CA ARG A 378 -29.55 -39.46 -26.30
C ARG A 378 -29.04 -40.84 -26.78
N ASN A 379 -29.92 -41.85 -26.78
CA ASN A 379 -29.54 -43.23 -27.08
C ASN A 379 -29.24 -43.49 -28.56
N SER A 380 -29.55 -42.55 -29.45
CA SER A 380 -29.28 -42.66 -30.90
C SER A 380 -27.99 -41.95 -31.32
N LEU A 381 -27.24 -41.37 -30.37
CA LEU A 381 -25.96 -40.73 -30.68
C LEU A 381 -24.86 -41.77 -30.95
N PRO A 382 -23.96 -41.52 -31.92
CA PRO A 382 -22.75 -42.32 -32.09
C PRO A 382 -21.88 -42.32 -30.82
N HIS A 383 -21.03 -43.33 -30.65
CA HIS A 383 -20.10 -43.39 -29.52
C HIS A 383 -19.21 -42.14 -29.45
N GLY A 384 -19.18 -41.51 -28.29
CA GLY A 384 -18.46 -40.24 -28.10
C GLY A 384 -18.75 -39.55 -26.77
N ILE A 385 -18.08 -38.42 -26.56
CA ILE A 385 -18.24 -37.57 -25.36
C ILE A 385 -19.14 -36.39 -25.72
N TYR A 386 -20.19 -36.20 -24.91
CA TYR A 386 -21.20 -35.18 -25.11
C TYR A 386 -21.46 -34.38 -23.84
N ILE A 387 -22.09 -33.22 -23.97
CA ILE A 387 -22.45 -32.32 -22.88
C ILE A 387 -23.98 -32.18 -22.87
N CYS A 388 -24.60 -32.46 -21.72
CA CYS A 388 -26.03 -32.20 -21.49
C CYS A 388 -26.19 -31.63 -20.08
N ASN A 389 -26.97 -30.54 -19.93
CA ASN A 389 -27.17 -29.84 -18.66
C ASN A 389 -25.84 -29.47 -17.95
N GLY A 390 -24.84 -29.06 -18.72
CA GLY A 390 -23.52 -28.68 -18.20
C GLY A 390 -22.66 -29.84 -17.69
N LYS A 391 -23.11 -31.10 -17.85
CA LYS A 391 -22.35 -32.29 -17.45
C LYS A 391 -21.91 -33.09 -18.67
N LYS A 392 -20.67 -33.60 -18.63
CA LYS A 392 -20.14 -34.52 -19.63
C LYS A 392 -20.71 -35.93 -19.41
N PHE A 393 -21.05 -36.60 -20.50
CA PHE A 393 -21.40 -38.03 -20.49
C PHE A 393 -20.83 -38.71 -21.74
N VAL A 394 -20.70 -40.04 -21.66
CA VAL A 394 -20.28 -40.89 -22.77
C VAL A 394 -21.51 -41.64 -23.27
N GLN A 395 -21.65 -41.75 -24.59
CA GLN A 395 -22.67 -42.60 -25.23
C GLN A 395 -22.05 -43.89 -25.75
#